data_AF-A0A9D8XTD2-F1
#
_entry.id   AF-A0A9D8XTD2-F1
#
_cell.length_a   1.000
_cell.length_b   1.000
_cell.length_c   1.000
_cell.angle_alpha   90.00
_cell.angle_beta   90.00
_cell.angle_gamma   90.00
#
_symmetry.space_group_name_H-M   'P 1'
#
loop_
_entity.id
_entity.type
_entity.pdbx_description
1 polymer ?
#
loop_
_entity_poly.entity_id
_entity_poly.type
_entity_poly.pdbx_seq_one_letter_code
_entity_poly.pdbx_strand_id
1 'polypeptide(L)'
;MDKALNDSNLYYDIVEHRKKFYHVGYVDYDKELPESITIVPSEELVPKYEVDYSDMRFSFIYGEALEFADLLKFLETLQERFRKVPPKEKKG
;
A
#
# COMPACT_ATOMS: atom_id res chain seq x y z
N MET A 1 -10.60 4.80 1.07
CA MET A 1 -9.57 4.57 0.04
C MET A 1 -10.14 4.64 -1.37
N ASP A 2 -11.27 3.99 -1.67
CA ASP A 2 -11.86 4.03 -3.02
C ASP A 2 -12.13 5.45 -3.56
N LYS A 3 -12.52 6.39 -2.69
CA LYS A 3 -12.70 7.79 -3.09
C LYS A 3 -11.42 8.45 -3.61
N ALA A 4 -10.29 8.21 -2.94
CA ALA A 4 -9.00 8.78 -3.33
C ALA A 4 -8.41 8.07 -4.57
N LEU A 5 -8.65 6.76 -4.73
CA LEU A 5 -8.22 6.03 -5.92
C LEU A 5 -8.97 6.49 -7.19
N ASN A 6 -10.16 7.07 -7.04
CA ASN A 6 -10.95 7.62 -8.15
C ASN A 6 -10.80 9.15 -8.31
N ASP A 7 -10.00 9.80 -7.47
CA ASP A 7 -9.74 11.25 -7.50
C ASP A 7 -8.24 11.50 -7.31
N SER A 8 -7.53 11.66 -8.43
CA SER A 8 -6.09 11.94 -8.41
C SER A 8 -5.74 13.18 -7.60
N ASN A 9 -6.53 14.25 -7.66
CA ASN A 9 -6.19 15.45 -6.90
C ASN A 9 -6.22 15.16 -5.40
N LEU A 10 -7.26 14.45 -4.94
CA LEU A 10 -7.37 14.02 -3.55
C LEU A 10 -6.25 13.07 -3.13
N TYR A 11 -5.85 12.13 -3.98
CA TYR A 11 -4.75 11.21 -3.70
C TYR A 11 -3.44 11.97 -3.42
N TYR A 12 -3.05 12.84 -4.35
CA TYR A 12 -1.81 13.60 -4.23
C TYR A 12 -1.87 14.61 -3.08
N ASP A 13 -3.04 15.21 -2.80
CA ASP A 13 -3.22 16.08 -1.64
C ASP A 13 -3.02 15.34 -0.31
N ILE A 14 -3.41 14.06 -0.22
CA ILE A 14 -3.15 13.22 0.96
C ILE A 14 -1.64 12.97 1.14
N VAL A 15 -0.92 12.62 0.06
CA VAL A 15 0.54 12.39 0.13
C VAL A 15 1.26 13.66 0.57
N GLU A 16 0.93 14.80 -0.04
CA GLU A 16 1.51 16.10 0.32
C GLU A 16 1.17 16.52 1.76
N HIS A 17 -0.06 16.27 2.20
CA HIS A 17 -0.46 16.51 3.59
C HIS A 17 0.37 15.67 4.55
N ARG A 18 0.55 14.37 4.28
CA ARG A 18 1.38 13.50 5.12
C ARG A 18 2.82 13.97 5.15
N LYS A 19 3.41 14.29 4.01
CA LYS A 19 4.77 14.85 3.89
C LYS A 19 4.96 16.13 4.70
N LYS A 20 3.95 17.00 4.73
CA LYS A 20 4.01 18.30 5.40
C LYS A 20 3.73 18.25 6.91
N PHE A 21 2.78 17.41 7.34
CA PHE A 21 2.26 17.44 8.71
C PHE A 21 2.65 16.24 9.57
N TYR A 22 3.01 15.11 8.95
CA TYR A 22 3.54 13.94 9.64
C TYR A 22 5.05 13.92 9.39
N HIS A 23 5.81 14.71 10.15
CA HIS A 23 7.27 14.73 9.99
C HIS A 23 7.92 13.63 10.84
N VAL A 24 7.79 12.38 10.39
CA VAL A 24 8.62 11.29 10.89
C VAL A 24 9.93 11.32 10.11
N GLY A 25 11.01 11.81 10.73
CA GLY A 25 12.26 12.19 10.02
C GLY A 25 12.97 11.08 9.23
N TYR A 26 12.56 9.83 9.36
CA TYR A 26 13.10 8.69 8.60
C TYR A 26 12.14 8.16 7.52
N VAL A 27 10.96 8.77 7.33
CA VAL A 27 9.95 8.32 6.37
C VAL A 27 10.08 9.13 5.08
N ASP A 28 10.28 8.42 3.99
CA ASP A 28 10.22 8.97 2.63
C ASP A 28 8.79 8.86 2.10
N TYR A 29 8.02 9.95 2.25
CA TYR A 29 6.63 10.03 1.82
C TYR A 29 6.48 9.99 0.29
N ASP A 30 7.54 10.24 -0.49
CA ASP A 30 7.48 10.13 -1.94
C ASP A 30 7.31 8.66 -2.38
N LYS A 31 7.57 7.69 -1.48
CA LYS A 31 7.23 6.26 -1.68
C LYS A 31 5.73 5.97 -1.58
N GLU A 32 4.90 6.96 -1.25
CA GLU A 32 3.44 6.82 -1.25
C GLU A 32 2.82 7.29 -2.58
N LEU A 33 3.63 7.80 -3.52
CA LEU A 33 3.15 8.19 -4.84
C LEU A 33 2.76 6.96 -5.68
N PRO A 34 1.83 7.09 -6.65
CA PRO A 34 1.36 5.97 -7.45
C PRO A 34 2.50 5.18 -8.11
N GLU A 35 3.50 5.87 -8.63
CA GLU A 35 4.63 5.29 -9.36
C GLU A 35 5.67 4.56 -8.48
N SER A 36 5.71 4.85 -7.19
CA SER A 36 6.73 4.35 -6.24
C SER A 36 6.16 3.42 -5.17
N ILE A 37 4.84 3.46 -4.95
CA ILE A 37 4.18 2.68 -3.90
C ILE A 37 4.46 1.19 -4.08
N THR A 38 4.91 0.60 -2.98
CA THR A 38 5.26 -0.81 -2.88
C THR A 38 4.57 -1.37 -1.65
N ILE A 39 3.59 -2.24 -1.91
CA ILE A 39 2.81 -2.94 -0.89
C ILE A 39 3.27 -4.40 -0.84
N VAL A 40 3.56 -4.98 -2.00
CA VAL A 40 4.08 -6.34 -2.12
C VAL A 40 5.52 -6.36 -1.59
N PRO A 41 5.87 -7.28 -0.67
CA PRO A 41 7.24 -7.40 -0.19
C PRO A 41 8.20 -7.77 -1.33
N SER A 42 9.48 -7.40 -1.18
CA SER A 42 10.53 -7.90 -2.08
C SER A 42 10.65 -9.42 -1.97
N GLU A 43 11.09 -10.08 -3.04
CA GLU A 43 11.22 -11.55 -3.10
C GLU A 43 12.01 -12.13 -1.93
N GLU A 44 13.05 -11.42 -1.47
CA GLU A 44 13.88 -11.83 -0.33
C GLU A 44 13.12 -11.83 1.02
N LEU A 45 12.07 -11.01 1.13
CA LEU A 45 11.25 -10.89 2.33
C LEU A 45 10.02 -11.81 2.31
N VAL A 46 9.60 -12.30 1.14
CA VAL A 46 8.41 -13.17 1.00
C VAL A 46 8.43 -14.35 1.97
N PRO A 47 9.53 -15.14 2.11
CA PRO A 47 9.54 -16.28 3.03
C PRO A 47 9.41 -15.86 4.50
N LYS A 48 9.97 -14.71 4.88
CA LYS A 48 9.86 -14.20 6.26
C LYS A 48 8.43 -13.77 6.57
N TYR A 49 7.76 -13.15 5.60
CA TYR A 49 6.39 -12.68 5.76
C TYR A 49 5.39 -13.85 5.77
N GLU A 50 5.67 -14.93 5.06
CA GLU A 50 4.86 -16.14 5.10
C GLU A 50 4.84 -16.76 6.50
N VAL A 51 6.02 -16.86 7.14
CA VAL A 51 6.15 -17.37 8.51
C VAL A 51 5.41 -16.46 9.49
N ASP A 52 5.66 -15.15 9.43
CA ASP A 52 5.01 -14.18 10.31
C ASP A 52 3.48 -14.19 10.15
N TYR A 53 2.98 -14.27 8.91
CA TYR A 53 1.56 -14.38 8.64
C TYR A 53 0.95 -15.68 9.18
N SER A 54 1.66 -16.80 9.09
CA SER A 54 1.23 -18.08 9.67
C SER A 54 1.04 -17.98 11.18
N ASP A 55 2.01 -17.36 11.88
CA ASP A 55 1.92 -17.13 13.33
C ASP A 55 0.75 -16.20 13.68
N MET A 56 0.51 -15.18 12.85
CA MET A 56 -0.65 -14.29 12.98
C MET A 56 -1.99 -15.01 12.76
N ARG A 57 -2.07 -15.94 11.79
CA ARG A 57 -3.27 -16.73 11.52
C ARG A 57 -3.66 -17.60 12.70
N PHE A 58 -2.67 -18.13 13.42
CA PHE A 58 -2.91 -18.94 14.61
C PHE A 58 -3.32 -18.08 15.82
N SER A 59 -2.69 -16.92 16.01
CA SER A 59 -2.75 -16.19 17.28
C SER A 59 -3.68 -14.97 17.28
N PHE A 60 -3.95 -14.37 16.12
CA PHE A 60 -4.59 -13.04 16.03
C PHE A 60 -5.74 -12.94 15.02
N ILE A 61 -5.78 -13.81 14.00
CA ILE A 61 -6.82 -13.74 12.96
C ILE A 61 -7.88 -14.82 13.20
N TYR A 62 -9.02 -14.39 13.74
CA TYR A 62 -10.15 -15.28 14.00
C TYR A 62 -11.01 -15.47 12.76
N GLY A 63 -11.40 -16.72 12.48
CA GLY A 63 -12.27 -17.09 11.36
C GLY A 63 -11.51 -17.42 10.07
N GLU A 64 -12.23 -17.39 8.95
CA GLU A 64 -11.63 -17.59 7.64
C GLU A 64 -10.66 -16.45 7.32
N ALA A 65 -9.46 -16.81 6.89
CA ALA A 65 -8.59 -15.86 6.22
C ALA A 65 -7.84 -16.57 5.11
N LEU A 66 -7.29 -15.74 4.23
CA LEU A 66 -6.67 -16.17 3.00
C LEU A 66 -5.44 -17.04 3.28
N GLU A 67 -5.21 -17.99 2.39
CA GLU A 67 -3.89 -18.60 2.27
C GLU A 67 -2.88 -17.51 1.88
N PHE A 68 -1.62 -17.66 2.31
CA PHE A 68 -0.61 -16.62 2.10
C PHE A 68 -0.43 -16.26 0.62
N ALA A 69 -0.49 -17.26 -0.28
CA ALA A 69 -0.42 -17.04 -1.71
C ALA A 69 -1.58 -16.18 -2.25
N ASP A 70 -2.79 -16.34 -1.70
CA ASP A 70 -3.96 -15.56 -2.12
C ASP A 70 -3.96 -14.15 -1.49
N LEU A 71 -3.41 -14.02 -0.28
CA LEU A 71 -3.10 -12.72 0.30
C LEU A 71 -2.10 -11.97 -0.59
N LEU A 72 -1.03 -12.63 -1.06
CA LEU A 72 -0.03 -12.00 -1.93
C LEU A 72 -0.65 -11.47 -3.22
N LYS A 73 -1.47 -12.29 -3.90
CA LYS A 73 -2.22 -11.88 -5.12
C LYS A 73 -3.15 -10.70 -4.84
N PHE A 74 -3.78 -10.67 -3.67
CA PHE A 74 -4.61 -9.55 -3.26
C PHE A 74 -3.77 -8.27 -3.09
N LEU A 75 -2.60 -8.35 -2.44
CA LEU A 75 -1.68 -7.21 -2.30
C LEU A 75 -1.15 -6.73 -3.66
N GLU A 76 -0.85 -7.63 -4.59
CA GLU A 76 -0.48 -7.28 -5.96
C GLU A 76 -1.62 -6.52 -6.66
N THR A 77 -2.83 -7.05 -6.60
CA THR A 77 -4.02 -6.39 -7.15
C THR A 77 -4.23 -5.00 -6.54
N LEU A 78 -4.02 -4.87 -5.22
CA LEU A 78 -4.14 -3.62 -4.52
C LEU A 78 -3.08 -2.63 -5.00
N GLN A 79 -1.80 -3.02 -5.01
CA GLN A 79 -0.69 -2.20 -5.49
C GLN A 79 -0.95 -1.67 -6.92
N GLU A 80 -1.42 -2.54 -7.81
CA GLU A 80 -1.74 -2.15 -9.19
C GLU A 80 -2.90 -1.16 -9.28
N ARG A 81 -3.88 -1.20 -8.37
CA ARG A 81 -4.92 -0.16 -8.29
C ARG A 81 -4.35 1.18 -7.89
N PHE A 82 -3.43 1.21 -6.93
CA PHE A 82 -2.75 2.44 -6.53
C PHE A 82 -1.90 3.01 -7.68
N ARG A 83 -1.13 2.15 -8.37
CA ARG A 83 -0.29 2.53 -9.52
C ARG A 83 -1.06 3.06 -10.73
N LYS A 84 -2.36 2.75 -10.83
CA LYS A 84 -3.24 3.23 -11.89
C LYS A 84 -3.83 4.63 -11.64
N VAL A 85 -3.61 5.22 -10.47
CA VAL A 85 -4.03 6.60 -10.21
C VAL A 85 -3.24 7.54 -11.14
N PRO A 86 -3.90 8.31 -12.04
CA PRO A 86 -3.19 9.15 -12.97
C PRO A 86 -2.52 10.34 -12.25
N PRO A 87 -1.51 10.98 -12.86
CA PRO A 87 -0.87 12.16 -12.31
C PRO A 87 -1.86 13.27 -11.99
N LYS A 88 -1.54 14.09 -10.98
CA LYS A 88 -2.33 15.25 -10.58
C LYS A 88 -2.62 16.15 -11.78
N GLU A 89 -3.88 16.49 -11.99
CA GLU A 89 -4.28 17.39 -13.06
C GLU A 89 -3.70 18.79 -12.79
N LYS A 90 -3.02 19.36 -13.79
CA LYS A 90 -2.59 20.76 -13.71
C LYS A 90 -3.84 21.61 -13.86
N LYS A 91 -4.27 22.28 -12.79
CA LYS A 91 -5.23 23.38 -12.90
C LYS A 91 -4.58 24.46 -13.77
N GLY A 92 -5.14 24.68 -14.97
CA GLY A 92 -4.77 25.77 -15.86
C GLY A 92 -5.14 27.13 -15.31
#